data_AF-A0A7W6X2T9-F1
#
_entry.id   AF-A0A7W6X2T9-F1
#
_cell.length_a   1.000
_cell.length_b   1.000
_cell.length_c   1.000
_cell.angle_alpha   90.00
_cell.angle_beta   90.00
_cell.angle_gamma   90.00
#
_symmetry.space_group_name_H-M   'P 1'
#
loop_
_entity.id
_entity.type
_entity.pdbx_description
1 polymer ?
#
loop_
_entity_poly.entity_id
_entity_poly.type
_entity_poly.pdbx_seq_one_letter_code
_entity_poly.pdbx_strand_id
1 'polypeptide(L)' 'MSTVAKLLARKRALMERLESDPGPNEREEIERLLAQIATSLSLLEPGNAAASSEE' A
#
# COMPACT_ATOMS: atom_id res chain seq x y z
N MET A 1 13.21 12.12 -6.44
CA MET A 1 12.56 11.26 -5.42
C MET A 1 11.82 10.14 -6.13
N SER A 2 12.12 8.88 -5.79
CA SER A 2 11.46 7.72 -6.42
C SER A 2 9.98 7.63 -6.04
N THR A 3 9.13 7.27 -6.99
CA THR A 3 7.69 7.02 -6.77
C THR A 3 7.47 5.96 -5.68
N VAL A 4 8.32 4.93 -5.65
CA VAL A 4 8.34 3.89 -4.62
C VAL A 4 8.60 4.47 -3.23
N ALA A 5 9.56 5.40 -3.11
CA ALA A 5 9.88 6.03 -1.83
C ALA A 5 8.71 6.87 -1.29
N LYS A 6 7.98 7.57 -2.17
CA LYS A 6 6.76 8.32 -1.79
C LYS A 6 5.65 7.38 -1.31
N LEU A 7 5.45 6.26 -1.99
CA LEU A 7 4.45 5.25 -1.61
C LEU A 7 4.80 4.58 -0.27
N LEU A 8 6.06 4.25 -0.03
CA LEU A 8 6.53 3.70 1.23
C LEU A 8 6.41 4.68 2.39
N ALA A 9 6.75 5.96 2.18
CA ALA A 9 6.55 7.01 3.18
C ALA A 9 5.07 7.17 3.55
N ARG A 10 4.18 7.13 2.55
CA ARG A 10 2.73 7.21 2.77
C ARG A 10 2.20 5.98 3.51
N LYS A 11 2.70 4.77 3.22
CA LYS A 11 2.36 3.54 3.95
C LYS A 11 2.71 3.67 5.44
N ARG A 12 3.91 4.16 5.75
CA ARG A 12 4.37 4.33 7.15
C ARG A 12 3.50 5.32 7.93
N ALA A 13 3.17 6.48 7.34
CA ALA A 13 2.29 7.46 7.99
C ALA A 13 0.88 6.90 8.26
N LEU A 14 0.37 6.04 7.37
CA LEU A 14 -0.91 5.36 7.56
C LEU A 14 -0.85 4.30 8.66
N MET A 15 0.25 3.56 8.78
CA MET A 15 0.45 2.60 9.87
C MET A 15 0.56 3.29 11.23
N GLU A 16 1.26 4.42 11.31
CA GLU A 16 1.36 5.22 12.54
C GLU A 16 -0.01 5.76 12.99
N ARG A 17 -0.87 6.15 12.04
CA ARG A 17 -2.27 6.50 12.35
C ARG A 17 -3.05 5.29 12.85
N LEU A 18 -2.80 4.10 12.33
CA LEU A 18 -3.44 2.85 12.77
C LEU A 18 -2.98 2.42 14.17
N GLU A 19 -1.73 2.71 14.53
CA GLU A 19 -1.17 2.51 15.87
C GLU A 19 -1.78 3.47 16.91
N SER A 20 -2.30 4.62 16.49
CA SER A 20 -3.04 5.55 17.36
C SER A 20 -4.49 5.12 17.65
N ASP A 21 -4.87 3.88 17.30
CA ASP A 21 -6.22 3.32 17.45
C ASP A 21 -7.32 4.24 16.86
N PRO A 22 -7.26 4.51 15.54
CA PRO A 22 -8.23 5.36 14.90
C PRO A 22 -9.59 4.63 14.85
N GLY A 23 -10.68 5.39 14.89
CA GLY A 23 -12.03 4.82 14.93
C GLY A 23 -12.30 3.89 13.73
N PRO A 24 -13.33 3.02 13.80
CA PRO A 24 -13.58 1.98 12.81
C PRO A 24 -13.68 2.49 11.36
N ASN A 25 -14.27 3.68 11.17
CA ASN A 25 -14.38 4.33 9.86
C ASN A 25 -13.01 4.80 9.32
N GLU A 26 -12.18 5.39 10.19
CA GLU A 26 -10.82 5.81 9.82
C GLU A 26 -9.94 4.59 9.55
N ARG A 27 -10.07 3.53 10.34
CA ARG A 27 -9.37 2.26 10.14
C ARG A 27 -9.70 1.66 8.78
N GLU A 28 -10.97 1.58 8.40
CA GLU A 28 -11.38 1.10 7.07
C GLU A 28 -10.80 1.97 5.93
N GLU A 29 -10.81 3.29 6.09
CA GLU A 29 -10.23 4.19 5.09
C GLU A 29 -8.70 4.01 4.98
N ILE A 30 -8.01 3.87 6.11
CA ILE A 30 -6.58 3.59 6.18
C ILE A 30 -6.27 2.24 5.50
N GLU A 31 -7.05 1.19 5.77
CA GLU A 31 -6.87 -0.14 5.15
C GLU A 31 -7.07 -0.08 3.62
N ARG A 32 -8.07 0.67 3.14
CA ARG A 32 -8.26 0.91 1.68
C ARG A 32 -7.07 1.63 1.05
N LEU A 33 -6.54 2.66 1.71
CA LEU A 33 -5.38 3.41 1.24
C LEU A 33 -4.12 2.54 1.23
N LEU A 34 -3.92 1.69 2.25
CA LEU A 34 -2.82 0.73 2.32
C LEU A 34 -2.89 -0.29 1.18
N ALA A 35 -4.08 -0.83 0.88
CA ALA A 35 -4.30 -1.75 -0.23
C ALA A 35 -3.96 -1.10 -1.58
N GLN A 36 -4.42 0.13 -1.82
CA GLN A 36 -4.11 0.87 -3.06
C GLN A 36 -2.60 1.12 -3.22
N ILE A 37 -1.90 1.44 -2.12
CA ILE A 37 -0.44 1.61 -2.12
C ILE A 37 0.26 0.29 -2.43
N ALA A 38 -0.18 -0.82 -1.83
CA ALA A 38 0.38 -2.14 -2.10
C ALA A 38 0.21 -2.56 -3.57
N THR A 39 -0.97 -2.35 -4.16
CA THR A 39 -1.20 -2.57 -5.60
C THR A 39 -0.29 -1.70 -6.46
N SER A 40 -0.18 -0.41 -6.12
CA SER A 40 0.68 0.52 -6.87
C SER A 40 2.16 0.12 -6.78
N LEU A 41 2.62 -0.34 -5.62
CA LEU A 41 3.97 -0.87 -5.44
C LEU A 41 4.17 -2.15 -6.25
N SER A 42 3.21 -3.07 -6.27
CA SER A 42 3.28 -4.28 -7.09
C SER A 42 3.29 -4.00 -8.59
N LEU A 43 2.63 -2.93 -9.05
CA LEU A 43 2.68 -2.50 -10.46
C LEU A 43 4.01 -1.81 -10.81
N LEU A 44 4.63 -1.16 -9.83
CA LEU A 44 5.92 -0.48 -9.98
C LEU A 44 7.10 -1.44 -9.83
N GLU A 45 6.90 -2.62 -9.24
CA GLU A 45 7.90 -3.68 -9.18
C GLU A 45 7.77 -4.54 -10.46
N PRO A 46 8.69 -4.39 -11.44
CA PRO A 46 8.57 -5.05 -12.75
C PRO A 46 8.85 -6.56 -12.71
N GLY A 47 8.70 -7.23 -11.55
CA GLY A 47 9.03 -8.63 -11.33
C GLY A 47 7.88 -9.55 -10.94
N ASN A 48 6.69 -9.03 -10.60
CA ASN A 48 5.57 -9.87 -10.12
C ASN A 48 4.40 -9.99 -11.12
N ALA A 49 4.56 -9.50 -12.36
CA ALA A 49 3.56 -9.67 -13.42
C ALA A 49 3.60 -11.07 -14.10
N ALA A 50 4.47 -11.99 -13.65
CA ALA A 50 4.63 -13.32 -14.24
C ALA A 50 4.43 -14.44 -13.19
N ALA A 51 3.23 -14.54 -12.63
CA ALA A 51 2.71 -15.81 -12.11
C ALA A 51 1.23 -16.01 -12.50
N SER A 52 0.83 -15.39 -13.61
CA SER A 52 -0.45 -15.67 -14.27
C SER A 52 -0.22 -15.70 -15.77
N SER A 53 0.66 -16.58 -16.22
CA SER A 53 0.67 -17.13 -17.56
C SER A 53 1.29 -18.53 -17.49
N GLU A 54 0.56 -19.49 -18.09
CA GLU A 54 0.94 -20.88 -18.40
C GLU A 54 0.72 -21.88 -17.24
N GLU A 55 -0.15 -22.90 -17.32
CA GLU A 55 -0.77 -23.66 -18.43
C GLU A 55 -2.18 -24.19 -18.05
#